data_AF-A0A2C9KDJ0-F1
#
_entry.id   AF-A0A2C9KDJ0-F1
#
_cell.length_a   1.000
_cell.length_b   1.000
_cell.length_c   1.000
_cell.angle_alpha   90.00
_cell.angle_beta   90.00
_cell.angle_gamma   90.00
#
_symmetry.space_group_name_H-M   'P 1'
#
loop_
_entity.id
_entity.type
_entity.pdbx_description
1 polymer ?
#
loop_
_entity_poly.entity_id
_entity_poly.type
_entity_poly.pdbx_seq_one_letter_code
_entity_poly.pdbx_strand_id
1 'polypeptide(L)'
;MLCNAQPREHLHVLLNDDAYPIVLISLLGLTNGYLGTLCMSFGPLTAEDEHLEGTGIMLALAMTVGLAGGSGLSFLLVNLL
;
A
#
# COMPACT_ATOMS: atom_id res chain seq x y z
N MET A 1 5.03 -5.90 -10.92
CA MET A 1 4.60 -7.07 -11.72
C MET A 1 5.02 -6.95 -13.19
N LEU A 2 4.63 -5.89 -13.91
CA LEU A 2 4.96 -5.75 -15.34
C LEU A 2 6.32 -5.09 -15.66
N CYS A 3 6.97 -4.51 -14.64
CA CYS A 3 8.33 -3.94 -14.71
C CYS A 3 9.40 -5.01 -14.80
N ASN A 4 10.66 -4.62 -15.07
CA ASN A 4 11.76 -5.56 -15.32
C ASN A 4 12.31 -6.34 -14.09
N ALA A 5 11.47 -7.05 -13.32
CA ALA A 5 11.90 -7.87 -12.18
C ALA A 5 12.24 -9.31 -12.60
N GLN A 6 13.43 -9.81 -12.28
CA GLN A 6 13.91 -11.16 -12.63
C GLN A 6 14.34 -11.95 -11.37
N PRO A 7 14.28 -13.31 -11.38
CA PRO A 7 13.74 -14.19 -12.42
C PRO A 7 12.20 -14.25 -12.38
N ARG A 8 11.56 -14.69 -13.47
CA ARG A 8 10.09 -14.77 -13.59
C ARG A 8 9.68 -15.87 -14.56
N GLU A 9 8.61 -16.56 -14.22
CA GLU A 9 8.20 -17.81 -14.87
C GLU A 9 6.90 -17.68 -15.67
N HIS A 10 5.98 -16.79 -15.28
CA HIS A 10 4.62 -16.75 -15.85
C HIS A 10 4.26 -15.41 -16.52
N LEU A 11 4.82 -14.27 -16.08
CA LEU A 11 4.44 -12.94 -16.61
C LEU A 11 5.48 -12.33 -17.57
N HIS A 12 4.99 -11.76 -18.68
CA HIS A 12 5.82 -11.08 -19.67
C HIS A 12 6.21 -9.64 -19.26
N VAL A 13 7.37 -9.18 -19.73
CA VAL A 13 7.88 -7.82 -19.48
C VAL A 13 7.21 -6.83 -20.44
N LEU A 14 6.47 -5.86 -19.90
CA LEU A 14 5.91 -4.74 -20.69
C LEU A 14 6.69 -3.44 -20.47
N LEU A 15 7.24 -3.25 -19.27
CA LEU A 15 7.99 -2.05 -18.89
C LEU A 15 9.45 -2.42 -18.60
N ASN A 16 10.32 -2.28 -19.60
CA ASN A 16 11.71 -2.77 -19.52
C ASN A 16 12.67 -1.76 -18.87
N ASP A 17 12.43 -0.47 -19.06
CA ASP A 17 13.28 0.61 -18.56
C ASP A 17 13.16 0.79 -17.04
N ASP A 18 14.27 1.03 -16.35
CA ASP A 18 14.33 1.25 -14.90
C ASP A 18 13.66 2.56 -14.47
N ALA A 19 13.44 3.50 -15.40
CA ALA A 19 12.65 4.70 -15.13
C ALA A 19 11.21 4.37 -14.68
N TYR A 20 10.60 3.31 -15.22
CA TYR A 20 9.23 2.93 -14.87
C TYR A 20 9.06 2.53 -13.41
N PRO A 21 9.80 1.55 -12.84
CA PRO A 21 9.68 1.23 -11.43
C PRO A 21 10.03 2.42 -10.52
N ILE A 22 10.98 3.27 -10.88
CA ILE A 22 11.32 4.47 -10.09
C ILE A 22 10.11 5.42 -10.00
N VAL A 23 9.49 5.75 -11.13
CA VAL A 23 8.33 6.65 -11.17
C VAL A 23 7.12 6.02 -10.47
N LEU A 24 6.86 4.74 -10.69
CA LEU A 24 5.72 4.06 -10.07
C LEU A 24 5.87 3.92 -8.55
N ILE A 25 7.05 3.55 -8.06
CA ILE A 25 7.31 3.42 -6.62
C ILE A 25 7.30 4.78 -5.93
N SER A 26 7.84 5.82 -6.57
CA SER A 26 7.80 7.17 -6.00
C SER A 26 6.37 7.71 -5.92
N LEU A 27 5.57 7.58 -6.98
CA LEU A 27 4.15 7.96 -6.96
C LEU A 27 3.35 7.14 -5.94
N LEU A 28 3.58 5.83 -5.87
CA LEU A 28 2.93 4.96 -4.88
C LEU A 28 3.30 5.38 -3.45
N GLY A 29 4.57 5.63 -3.17
CA GLY A 29 5.05 6.07 -1.86
C GLY A 29 4.47 7.42 -1.45
N LEU A 30 4.45 8.38 -2.37
CA LEU A 30 3.88 9.72 -2.13
C LEU A 30 2.37 9.66 -1.88
N THR A 31 1.63 8.94 -2.72
CA THR A 31 0.17 8.79 -2.57
C THR A 31 -0.17 8.05 -1.29
N ASN A 32 0.50 6.94 -0.98
CA ASN A 32 0.27 6.17 0.24
C ASN A 32 0.61 6.97 1.50
N GLY A 33 1.75 7.68 1.51
CA GLY A 33 2.14 8.55 2.62
C GLY A 33 1.14 9.67 2.84
N TYR A 34 0.77 10.40 1.77
CA TYR A 34 -0.16 11.52 1.87
C TYR A 34 -1.56 11.07 2.30
N LEU A 35 -2.15 10.09 1.61
CA LEU A 35 -3.49 9.59 1.94
C LEU A 35 -3.51 8.92 3.31
N GLY A 36 -2.48 8.13 3.65
CA GLY A 36 -2.37 7.48 4.96
C GLY A 36 -2.32 8.49 6.11
N THR A 37 -1.52 9.56 5.97
CA THR A 37 -1.47 10.64 6.95
C THR A 37 -2.81 11.36 7.05
N LEU A 38 -3.45 11.71 5.93
CA LEU A 38 -4.76 12.36 5.94
C LEU A 38 -5.81 11.49 6.66
N CYS A 39 -5.87 10.20 6.34
CA CYS A 39 -6.80 9.27 6.99
C CYS A 39 -6.56 9.18 8.51
N MET A 40 -5.31 9.16 8.95
CA MET A 40 -4.99 9.06 10.38
C MET A 40 -5.20 10.36 11.15
N SER A 41 -4.89 11.50 10.55
CA SER A 41 -5.02 12.80 11.21
C SER A 41 -6.45 13.31 11.21
N PHE A 42 -7.20 13.10 10.12
CA PHE A 42 -8.55 13.63 9.97
C PHE A 42 -9.65 12.57 10.15
N GLY A 43 -9.34 11.28 10.04
CA GLY A 43 -10.31 10.21 10.25
C GLY A 43 -10.96 10.25 11.64
N PRO A 44 -10.20 10.36 12.75
CA PRO A 44 -10.79 10.46 14.08
C PRO A 44 -11.72 11.67 14.24
N LEU A 45 -11.39 12.79 13.61
CA LEU A 45 -12.17 14.04 13.68
C LEU A 45 -13.56 13.95 13.04
N THR A 46 -13.87 12.85 12.35
CA THR A 46 -15.21 12.59 11.81
C THR A 46 -16.17 11.97 12.82
N ALA A 47 -15.66 11.49 13.96
CA ALA A 47 -16.44 10.91 15.05
C ALA A 47 -16.82 11.96 16.10
N GLU A 48 -17.81 11.63 16.94
CA GLU A 48 -18.15 12.43 18.13
C GLU A 48 -16.98 12.47 19.13
N ASP A 49 -16.89 13.55 19.91
CA ASP A 49 -15.78 13.80 20.84
C ASP A 49 -15.52 12.64 21.82
N GLU A 50 -16.58 11.93 22.24
CA GLU A 50 -16.50 10.77 23.15
C GLU A 50 -15.87 9.53 22.48
N HIS A 51 -15.85 9.46 21.15
CA HIS A 51 -15.44 8.29 20.37
C HIS A 51 -14.18 8.51 19.52
N LEU A 52 -13.50 9.66 19.68
CA LEU A 52 -12.30 10.00 18.90
C LEU A 52 -11.18 8.96 19.08
N GLU A 53 -10.93 8.54 20.32
CA GLU A 53 -9.88 7.56 20.64
C GLU A 53 -10.20 6.19 20.03
N GLY A 54 -11.43 5.72 20.20
CA GLY A 54 -11.89 4.45 19.62
C GLY A 54 -11.80 4.44 18.09
N THR A 55 -12.13 5.56 17.45
CA THR A 55 -12.00 5.73 15.98
C THR A 55 -10.54 5.68 15.54
N GLY A 56 -9.63 6.34 16.27
CA GLY A 56 -8.19 6.26 16.03
C GLY A 56 -7.65 4.83 16.12
N ILE A 57 -8.08 4.07 17.13
CA ILE A 57 -7.71 2.66 17.28
C ILE A 57 -8.23 1.84 16.09
N MET A 58 -9.48 2.02 15.67
CA MET A 58 -10.03 1.28 14.54
C MET A 58 -9.31 1.58 13.22
N LEU A 59 -8.92 2.84 12.99
CA LEU A 59 -8.11 3.22 11.83
C LEU A 59 -6.73 2.55 11.89
N ALA A 60 -6.07 2.53 13.06
CA ALA A 60 -4.78 1.86 13.26
C ALA A 60 -4.88 0.35 13.02
N LEU A 61 -5.95 -0.28 13.50
CA LEU A 61 -6.23 -1.68 13.22
C LEU A 61 -6.46 -1.93 11.73
N ALA A 62 -7.26 -1.11 11.06
CA ALA A 62 -7.51 -1.24 9.63
C ALA A 62 -6.22 -1.12 8.80
N MET A 63 -5.33 -0.18 9.15
CA MET A 63 -4.02 -0.08 8.51
C MET A 63 -3.16 -1.32 8.78
N THR A 64 -3.14 -1.83 10.01
CA THR A 64 -2.37 -3.03 10.36
C THR A 64 -2.86 -4.26 9.60
N VAL A 65 -4.19 -4.44 9.50
CA VAL A 65 -4.81 -5.51 8.70
C VAL A 65 -4.47 -5.35 7.23
N GLY A 66 -4.52 -4.12 6.69
CA GLY A 66 -4.12 -3.83 5.31
C GLY A 66 -2.66 -4.19 5.03
N LEU A 67 -1.74 -3.86 5.94
CA LEU A 67 -0.33 -4.22 5.83
C LEU A 67 -0.12 -5.74 5.92
N ALA A 68 -0.78 -6.41 6.86
CA ALA A 68 -0.68 -7.86 7.02
C ALA A 68 -1.22 -8.59 5.78
N GLY A 69 -2.41 -8.19 5.30
CA GLY A 69 -3.02 -8.73 4.09
C GLY A 69 -2.18 -8.46 2.85
N GLY A 70 -1.66 -7.23 2.71
CA GLY A 70 -0.75 -6.85 1.62
C GLY A 70 0.54 -7.66 1.61
N SER A 71 1.11 -7.97 2.77
CA SER A 71 2.27 -8.85 2.91
C SER A 71 1.97 -10.28 2.42
N GLY A 72 0.82 -10.84 2.84
CA GLY A 72 0.37 -12.16 2.37
C GLY A 72 0.14 -12.19 0.85
N LEU A 73 -0.50 -11.16 0.30
CA LEU A 73 -0.70 -11.02 -1.15
C LEU A 73 0.62 -10.83 -1.90
N SER A 74 1.59 -10.12 -1.33
CA SER A 74 2.93 -9.95 -1.91
C SER A 74 3.61 -11.31 -2.09
N PHE A 75 3.55 -12.17 -1.08
CA PHE A 75 4.09 -13.53 -1.17
C PHE A 75 3.45 -14.31 -2.33
N LEU A 76 2.12 -14.27 -2.45
CA LEU A 76 1.41 -14.91 -3.55
C LEU A 76 1.84 -14.36 -4.92
N LEU A 77 1.93 -13.04 -5.04
CA LEU A 77 2.27 -12.39 -6.30
C LEU A 77 3.72 -12.62 -6.72
N VAL A 78 4.66 -12.72 -5.77
CA VAL A 78 6.06 -13.09 -6.08
C VAL A 78 6.15 -14.54 -6.57
N ASN A 79 5.36 -15.46 -6.00
CA ASN A 79 5.29 -16.84 -6.52
C ASN A 79 4.65 -16.93 -7.90
N LEU A 80 3.78 -15.98 -8.25
CA LEU A 80 3.15 -15.90 -9.57
C LEU A 80 4.03 -15.20 -10.62
N LEU A 81 5.00 -14.40 -10.19
CA LEU A 81 5.89 -13.63 -11.08
C LEU A 81 6.68 -14.56 -12.00
#